data_AF-A0A6M2D216-F1
#
_entry.id   AF-A0A6M2D216-F1
#
_cell.length_a   1.000
_cell.length_b   1.000
_cell.length_c   1.000
_cell.angle_alpha   90.00
_cell.angle_beta   90.00
_cell.angle_gamma   90.00
#
_symmetry.space_group_name_H-M   'P 1'
#
loop_
_entity.id
_entity.type
_entity.pdbx_description
1 polymer ?
#
loop_
_entity_poly.entity_id
_entity_poly.type
_entity_poly.pdbx_seq_one_letter_code
_entity_poly.pdbx_strand_id
1 'polypeptide(L)'
;LALFHPPNLLSAEMHIPYLERLCDLACCVLQSPVGDDTEQQQEALDHILDAWVPLLQEPQTFPAEPLKVATMRVFELYLRSRLAAPDGTRPPISDEEEVAEEDEDDRVRYRDQLAVVGMLGRHVLPHSLPLLCRVIEDRTQRLQELLQGQPQAGIPMTGAHKELLEDLHWIVLITGHLLTTVCDGETPLIPKEVTRFSLNSGADTAATLSLLSRLGQADAASSVQGNVDPVVRLVVAVLQLCHVERAALQAGLGSQLSPEVAITLVWFLHRWGLTYLLPNETYYTQESGIMRIIFKGSMGDLVREHARRDPSAPACQMSPTLVAAFGRDSEAGPCVLDWVLGKLCSNLELWHSETALTLSTCQAMVSLLNNVERGHRAAACPSLLSLLQRQSQGQLGPLAPGSHRALLKALVIACTANRLPDAPQLWEALLGPLKTRFEEFFNSCVQTRCRFTEPQKSKALDLLESLCGVAEGTTPSNLDTIQPMLLPLLVRLSSIIAVLRSEATLITATTQLFRAAARRMLCFVGPSDSTALSHCCLELVRQFAEHSSGLFTTEATAEDSHVRELGELLELLTELLSKDFMYMGARVPSNSTGTDEAATGFEVPTPGIAIEGLRFLMPLLNAQLLQ
;
A
#
# COMPACT_ATOMS: atom_id res chain seq x y z
N LEU A 1 12.98 -6.48 -34.04
CA LEU A 1 12.26 -7.57 -34.74
C LEU A 1 11.49 -8.46 -33.76
N ALA A 2 12.08 -8.88 -32.63
CA ALA A 2 11.40 -9.62 -31.55
C ALA A 2 10.19 -8.89 -30.92
N LEU A 3 10.29 -7.58 -30.71
CA LEU A 3 9.21 -6.72 -30.20
C LEU A 3 8.03 -6.53 -31.19
N PHE A 4 8.24 -6.82 -32.47
CA PHE A 4 7.34 -6.37 -33.55
C PHE A 4 6.68 -7.50 -34.35
N HIS A 5 7.00 -8.77 -34.05
CA HIS A 5 6.37 -9.92 -34.69
C HIS A 5 5.82 -10.88 -33.64
N PRO A 6 4.49 -11.16 -33.64
CA PRO A 6 3.94 -12.20 -32.77
C PRO A 6 4.62 -13.54 -33.04
N PRO A 7 4.88 -14.37 -32.01
CA PRO A 7 5.59 -15.64 -32.13
C PRO A 7 4.98 -16.59 -33.17
N ASN A 8 3.70 -16.42 -33.47
CA ASN A 8 2.93 -17.15 -34.48
C ASN A 8 3.40 -16.90 -35.93
N LEU A 9 4.27 -15.91 -36.16
CA LEU A 9 4.88 -15.63 -37.47
C LEU A 9 6.22 -16.37 -37.69
N LEU A 10 6.80 -16.97 -36.65
CA LEU A 10 8.04 -17.72 -36.77
C LEU A 10 7.76 -19.15 -37.26
N SER A 11 8.49 -19.59 -38.29
CA SER A 11 8.46 -20.99 -38.70
C SER A 11 9.00 -21.88 -37.58
N ALA A 12 8.47 -23.11 -37.47
CA ALA A 12 8.84 -24.05 -36.40
C ALA A 12 10.35 -24.34 -36.32
N GLU A 13 11.04 -24.33 -37.47
CA GLU A 13 12.50 -24.50 -37.56
C GLU A 13 13.29 -23.36 -36.89
N MET A 14 12.69 -22.17 -36.80
CA MET A 14 13.33 -20.97 -36.23
C MET A 14 13.08 -20.81 -34.74
N HIS A 15 12.19 -21.61 -34.14
CA HIS A 15 11.81 -21.47 -32.73
C HIS A 15 12.99 -21.67 -31.77
N ILE A 16 13.77 -22.74 -31.94
CA ILE A 16 14.93 -23.03 -31.07
C ILE A 16 16.05 -21.99 -31.27
N PRO A 17 16.51 -21.71 -32.50
CA PRO A 17 17.53 -20.67 -32.73
C PRO A 17 17.12 -19.29 -32.22
N TYR A 18 15.82 -18.97 -32.28
CA TYR A 18 15.29 -17.71 -31.76
C TYR A 18 15.42 -17.62 -30.24
N LEU A 19 15.02 -18.68 -29.51
CA LEU A 19 15.16 -18.75 -28.05
C LEU A 19 16.64 -18.69 -27.63
N GLU A 20 17.51 -19.42 -28.32
CA GLU A 20 18.96 -19.39 -28.07
C GLU A 20 19.54 -17.98 -28.24
N ARG A 21 19.17 -17.30 -29.33
CA ARG A 21 19.61 -15.92 -29.58
C ARG A 21 19.12 -14.94 -28.51
N LEU A 22 17.87 -15.07 -28.05
CA LEU A 22 17.36 -14.24 -26.95
C LEU A 22 18.13 -14.48 -25.64
N CYS A 23 18.42 -15.75 -25.31
CA CYS A 23 19.22 -16.08 -24.14
C CYS A 23 20.65 -15.53 -24.24
N ASP A 24 21.27 -15.62 -25.41
CA ASP A 24 22.63 -15.12 -25.61
C ASP A 24 22.69 -13.59 -25.54
N LEU A 25 21.69 -12.89 -26.08
CA LEU A 25 21.55 -11.44 -25.92
C LEU A 25 21.37 -11.06 -24.46
N ALA A 26 20.47 -11.73 -23.73
CA ALA A 26 20.29 -11.49 -22.29
C ALA A 26 21.59 -11.73 -21.52
N CYS A 27 22.33 -12.79 -21.85
CA CYS A 27 23.63 -13.11 -21.25
C CYS A 27 24.67 -12.00 -21.52
N CYS A 28 24.76 -11.51 -22.76
CA CYS A 28 25.68 -10.44 -23.13
C CYS A 28 25.39 -9.15 -22.37
N VAL A 29 24.12 -8.76 -22.24
CA VAL A 29 23.74 -7.52 -21.55
C VAL A 29 23.97 -7.66 -20.04
N LEU A 30 23.53 -8.75 -19.42
CA LEU A 30 23.61 -8.96 -17.96
C LEU A 30 25.04 -9.24 -17.45
N GLN A 31 25.97 -9.64 -18.32
CA GLN A 31 27.36 -9.91 -17.96
C GLN A 31 28.33 -8.82 -18.46
N SER A 32 27.83 -7.81 -19.17
CA SER A 32 28.66 -6.68 -19.60
C SER A 32 29.15 -5.91 -18.37
N PRO A 33 30.43 -5.50 -18.32
CA PRO A 33 30.89 -4.63 -17.26
C PRO A 33 30.11 -3.31 -17.30
N VAL A 34 29.82 -2.77 -16.11
CA VAL A 34 29.25 -1.44 -15.93
C VAL A 34 30.29 -0.45 -16.48
N GLY A 35 29.94 0.23 -17.56
CA GLY A 35 30.73 1.30 -18.18
C GLY A 35 29.87 2.56 -18.34
N ASP A 36 30.36 3.58 -19.04
CA ASP A 36 29.68 4.89 -19.20
C ASP A 36 28.27 4.81 -19.84
N ASP A 37 27.86 3.67 -20.41
CA ASP A 37 26.59 3.44 -21.09
C ASP A 37 25.57 2.61 -20.25
N THR A 38 25.51 2.80 -18.93
CA THR A 38 24.62 2.02 -18.03
C THR A 38 23.14 2.13 -18.39
N GLU A 39 22.68 3.32 -18.79
CA GLU A 39 21.29 3.55 -19.20
C GLU A 39 20.93 2.78 -20.48
N GLN A 40 21.83 2.74 -21.47
CA GLN A 40 21.62 1.99 -22.70
C GLN A 40 21.60 0.48 -22.44
N GLN A 41 22.41 0.00 -21.49
CA GLN A 41 22.37 -1.40 -21.06
C GLN A 41 21.04 -1.74 -20.38
N GLN A 42 20.49 -0.84 -19.56
CA GLN A 42 19.18 -1.01 -18.93
C GLN A 42 18.05 -1.03 -19.98
N GLU A 43 18.02 -0.06 -20.90
CA GLU A 43 17.02 -0.01 -21.99
C GLU A 43 17.09 -1.26 -22.88
N ALA A 44 18.29 -1.74 -23.21
CA ALA A 44 18.47 -2.97 -23.97
C ALA A 44 17.92 -4.19 -23.21
N LEU A 45 18.14 -4.26 -21.90
CA LEU A 45 17.61 -5.33 -21.06
C LEU A 45 16.07 -5.28 -21.01
N ASP A 46 15.47 -4.10 -20.87
CA ASP A 46 14.02 -3.90 -20.89
C ASP A 46 13.42 -4.47 -22.18
N HIS A 47 13.97 -4.09 -23.33
CA HIS A 47 13.52 -4.60 -24.62
C HIS A 47 13.70 -6.12 -24.79
N ILE A 48 14.76 -6.69 -24.24
CA ILE A 48 14.97 -8.14 -24.25
C ILE A 48 13.93 -8.82 -23.37
N LEU A 49 13.66 -8.30 -22.17
CA LEU A 49 12.66 -8.84 -21.24
C LEU A 49 11.24 -8.72 -21.80
N ASP A 50 10.88 -7.58 -22.38
CA ASP A 50 9.59 -7.37 -23.04
C ASP A 50 9.33 -8.40 -24.15
N ALA A 51 10.37 -8.82 -24.87
CA ALA A 51 10.24 -9.86 -25.88
C ALA A 51 9.82 -11.22 -25.29
N TRP A 52 10.02 -11.48 -23.99
CA TRP A 52 9.57 -12.71 -23.32
C TRP A 52 8.08 -12.69 -22.97
N VAL A 53 7.46 -11.52 -22.84
CA VAL A 53 6.03 -11.40 -22.49
C VAL A 53 5.13 -12.19 -23.44
N PRO A 54 5.15 -11.97 -24.78
CA PRO A 54 4.31 -12.74 -25.69
C PRO A 54 4.68 -14.22 -25.75
N LEU A 55 5.95 -14.58 -25.53
CA LEU A 55 6.42 -15.98 -25.55
C LEU A 55 5.81 -16.78 -24.38
N LEU A 56 5.69 -16.16 -23.22
CA LEU A 56 5.15 -16.80 -22.01
C LEU A 56 3.61 -16.74 -21.93
N GLN A 57 2.98 -15.79 -22.62
CA GLN A 57 1.51 -15.74 -22.75
C GLN A 57 0.97 -16.83 -23.69
N GLU A 58 1.71 -17.17 -24.74
CA GLU A 58 1.37 -18.24 -25.70
C GLU A 58 2.43 -19.36 -25.71
N PRO A 59 2.66 -20.07 -24.59
CA PRO A 59 3.74 -21.05 -24.49
C PRO A 59 3.52 -22.27 -25.41
N GLN A 60 2.29 -22.47 -25.88
CA GLN A 60 1.89 -23.54 -26.80
C GLN A 60 2.56 -23.42 -28.17
N THR A 61 2.98 -22.20 -28.55
CA THR A 61 3.56 -21.90 -29.86
C THR A 61 4.99 -22.45 -29.97
N PHE A 62 5.69 -22.66 -28.85
CA PHE A 62 7.07 -23.14 -28.82
C PHE A 62 7.17 -24.58 -28.29
N PRO A 63 8.24 -25.31 -28.66
CA PRO A 63 8.56 -26.58 -28.02
C PRO A 63 8.74 -26.40 -26.50
N ALA A 64 7.97 -27.15 -25.70
CA ALA A 64 7.89 -26.95 -24.26
C ALA A 64 9.24 -27.07 -23.52
N GLU A 65 10.09 -28.03 -23.91
CA GLU A 65 11.37 -28.26 -23.21
C GLU A 65 12.42 -27.19 -23.53
N PRO A 66 12.69 -26.83 -24.81
CA PRO A 66 13.52 -25.67 -25.13
C PRO A 66 13.07 -24.36 -24.48
N LEU A 67 11.75 -24.08 -24.46
CA LEU A 67 11.22 -22.87 -23.83
C LEU A 67 11.51 -22.85 -22.32
N LYS A 68 11.33 -23.99 -21.63
CA LYS A 68 11.67 -24.13 -20.20
C LYS A 68 13.14 -23.89 -19.93
N VAL A 69 14.03 -24.53 -20.69
CA VAL A 69 15.49 -24.39 -20.52
C VAL A 69 15.93 -22.94 -20.75
N ALA A 70 15.41 -22.31 -21.79
CA ALA A 70 15.71 -20.92 -22.11
C ALA A 70 15.21 -19.96 -21.01
N THR A 71 13.98 -20.19 -20.52
CA THR A 71 13.39 -19.42 -19.41
C THR A 71 14.17 -19.58 -18.11
N MET A 72 14.56 -20.82 -17.75
CA MET A 72 15.42 -21.09 -16.59
C MET A 72 16.73 -20.31 -16.68
N ARG A 73 17.40 -20.36 -17.85
CA ARG A 73 18.68 -19.66 -18.07
C ARG A 73 18.54 -18.15 -17.87
N VAL A 74 17.52 -17.51 -18.43
CA VAL A 74 17.32 -16.05 -18.27
C VAL A 74 16.98 -15.68 -16.83
N PHE A 75 16.12 -16.46 -16.17
CA PHE A 75 15.78 -16.26 -14.76
C PHE A 75 17.03 -16.34 -13.86
N GLU A 76 17.87 -17.36 -14.04
CA GLU A 76 19.13 -17.51 -13.29
C GLU A 76 20.11 -16.38 -13.59
N LEU A 77 20.27 -15.99 -14.87
CA LEU A 77 21.15 -14.88 -15.25
C LEU A 77 20.73 -13.57 -14.58
N TYR A 78 19.44 -13.26 -14.58
CA TYR A 78 18.92 -12.07 -13.91
C TYR A 78 19.18 -12.13 -12.40
N LEU A 79 18.83 -13.24 -11.74
CA LEU A 79 19.08 -13.41 -10.30
C LEU A 79 20.58 -13.25 -9.98
N ARG A 80 21.46 -13.91 -10.73
CA ARG A 80 22.92 -13.82 -10.52
C ARG A 80 23.45 -12.41 -10.73
N SER A 81 22.92 -11.65 -11.68
CA SER A 81 23.33 -10.26 -11.91
C SER A 81 23.04 -9.33 -10.73
N ARG A 82 22.08 -9.71 -9.87
CA ARG A 82 21.65 -8.96 -8.69
C ARG A 82 22.26 -9.47 -7.38
N LEU A 83 23.03 -10.55 -7.39
CA LEU A 83 23.68 -11.11 -6.21
C LEU A 83 25.18 -10.81 -6.19
N ALA A 84 25.73 -10.58 -5.00
CA ALA A 84 27.17 -10.45 -4.80
C ALA A 84 27.93 -11.77 -5.06
N ALA A 85 29.23 -11.66 -5.30
CA ALA A 85 30.13 -12.81 -5.31
C ALA A 85 30.07 -13.55 -3.95
N PRO A 86 30.17 -14.90 -3.91
CA PRO A 86 30.54 -15.80 -5.01
C PRO A 86 29.38 -16.33 -5.86
N ASP A 87 28.12 -16.15 -5.43
CA ASP A 87 26.97 -16.78 -6.10
C ASP A 87 26.48 -15.97 -7.31
N GLY A 88 26.72 -14.67 -7.33
CA GLY A 88 26.35 -13.77 -8.41
C GLY A 88 27.51 -13.01 -9.03
N THR A 89 27.15 -12.02 -9.84
CA THR A 89 28.05 -11.19 -10.65
C THR A 89 27.78 -9.70 -10.46
N ARG A 90 26.99 -9.31 -9.45
CA ARG A 90 26.76 -7.89 -9.12
C ARG A 90 28.11 -7.23 -8.80
N PRO A 91 28.44 -6.08 -9.41
CA PRO A 91 29.62 -5.30 -9.04
C PRO A 91 29.60 -4.95 -7.53
N PRO A 92 30.77 -4.87 -6.89
CA PRO A 92 30.83 -4.44 -5.49
C PRO A 92 30.33 -3.00 -5.34
N ILE A 93 29.58 -2.76 -4.27
CA ILE A 93 29.03 -1.45 -3.91
C ILE A 93 30.19 -0.49 -3.60
N SER A 94 30.19 0.67 -4.24
CA SER A 94 31.14 1.74 -3.96
C SER A 94 30.69 2.56 -2.74
N ASP A 95 31.59 2.81 -1.79
CA ASP A 95 31.30 3.65 -0.62
C ASP A 95 31.30 5.17 -0.96
N GLU A 96 31.67 5.56 -2.19
CA GLU A 96 31.78 6.96 -2.62
C GLU A 96 30.50 7.51 -3.29
N GLU A 97 29.53 6.66 -3.61
CA GLU A 97 28.26 7.06 -4.23
C GLU A 97 27.22 7.39 -3.14
N GLU A 98 26.99 8.69 -2.92
CA GLU A 98 25.84 9.15 -2.12
C GLU A 98 24.57 9.00 -2.96
N VAL A 99 23.61 8.23 -2.46
CA VAL A 99 22.27 8.13 -3.06
C VAL A 99 21.58 9.48 -2.92
N ALA A 100 21.18 10.08 -4.04
CA ALA A 100 20.46 11.34 -4.03
C ALA A 100 19.02 11.10 -3.55
N GLU A 101 18.42 12.05 -2.83
CA GLU A 101 16.99 11.98 -2.45
C GLU A 101 16.05 11.93 -3.66
N GLU A 102 16.55 12.27 -4.85
CA GLU A 102 15.84 12.23 -6.13
C GLU A 102 15.93 10.85 -6.84
N ASP A 103 16.77 9.93 -6.34
CA ASP A 103 16.91 8.60 -6.92
C ASP A 103 15.62 7.79 -6.76
N GLU A 104 15.12 7.25 -7.88
CA GLU A 104 13.94 6.41 -7.85
C GLU A 104 14.23 5.07 -7.18
N ASP A 105 13.35 4.67 -6.25
CA ASP A 105 13.39 3.34 -5.63
C ASP A 105 13.51 2.23 -6.68
N ASP A 106 14.32 1.21 -6.40
CA ASP A 106 14.49 0.04 -7.30
C ASP A 106 13.17 -0.65 -7.65
N ARG A 107 12.21 -0.60 -6.73
CA ARG A 107 10.85 -1.14 -6.87
C ARG A 107 10.03 -0.43 -7.95
N VAL A 108 10.33 0.85 -8.20
CA VAL A 108 9.71 1.68 -9.23
C VAL A 108 10.54 1.57 -10.51
N ARG A 109 11.85 1.84 -10.42
CA ARG A 109 12.78 1.83 -11.56
C ARG A 109 12.78 0.50 -12.33
N TYR A 110 12.81 -0.63 -11.61
CA TYR A 110 12.88 -1.97 -12.21
C TYR A 110 11.54 -2.71 -12.19
N ARG A 111 10.41 -2.01 -11.98
CA ARG A 111 9.08 -2.61 -11.85
C ARG A 111 8.74 -3.57 -12.99
N ASP A 112 8.96 -3.13 -14.23
CA ASP A 112 8.59 -3.87 -15.43
C ASP A 112 9.52 -5.06 -15.65
N GLN A 113 10.84 -4.88 -15.47
CA GLN A 113 11.81 -5.98 -15.47
C GLN A 113 11.42 -7.06 -14.46
N LEU A 114 11.14 -6.67 -13.21
CA LEU A 114 10.75 -7.58 -12.15
C LEU A 114 9.42 -8.28 -12.45
N ALA A 115 8.46 -7.60 -13.11
CA ALA A 115 7.22 -8.23 -13.56
C ALA A 115 7.47 -9.34 -14.57
N VAL A 116 8.34 -9.12 -15.57
CA VAL A 116 8.73 -10.14 -16.54
C VAL A 116 9.52 -11.27 -15.89
N VAL A 117 10.47 -10.96 -15.01
CA VAL A 117 11.25 -11.96 -14.26
C VAL A 117 10.34 -12.81 -13.37
N GLY A 118 9.30 -12.22 -12.78
CA GLY A 118 8.24 -12.94 -12.10
C GLY A 118 7.50 -13.93 -13.01
N MET A 119 7.19 -13.55 -14.25
CA MET A 119 6.59 -14.45 -15.25
C MET A 119 7.53 -15.58 -15.67
N LEU A 120 8.81 -15.28 -15.93
CA LEU A 120 9.85 -16.26 -16.22
C LEU A 120 9.90 -17.29 -15.08
N GLY A 121 10.02 -16.81 -13.84
CA GLY A 121 10.03 -17.65 -12.64
C GLY A 121 8.78 -18.53 -12.50
N ARG A 122 7.59 -18.00 -12.80
CA ARG A 122 6.32 -18.75 -12.79
C ARG A 122 6.23 -19.84 -13.86
N HIS A 123 6.90 -19.65 -15.00
CA HIS A 123 6.95 -20.68 -16.04
C HIS A 123 7.81 -21.89 -15.62
N VAL A 124 8.79 -21.66 -14.73
CA VAL A 124 9.77 -22.68 -14.30
C VAL A 124 9.77 -22.90 -12.78
N LEU A 125 8.58 -22.89 -12.15
CA LEU A 125 8.38 -23.09 -10.69
C LEU A 125 9.14 -24.28 -10.07
N PRO A 126 9.24 -25.47 -10.72
CA PRO A 126 10.03 -26.57 -10.18
C PRO A 126 11.51 -26.23 -9.92
N HIS A 127 12.03 -25.22 -10.62
CA HIS A 127 13.41 -24.76 -10.52
C HIS A 127 13.52 -23.44 -9.73
N SER A 128 12.69 -22.45 -10.06
CA SER A 128 12.78 -21.10 -9.47
C SER A 128 12.44 -21.07 -7.99
N LEU A 129 11.43 -21.83 -7.53
CA LEU A 129 11.05 -21.85 -6.11
C LEU A 129 12.15 -22.44 -5.22
N PRO A 130 12.68 -23.66 -5.48
CA PRO A 130 13.79 -24.19 -4.67
C PRO A 130 15.04 -23.30 -4.70
N LEU A 131 15.34 -22.68 -5.86
CA LEU A 131 16.47 -21.76 -5.98
C LEU A 131 16.30 -20.54 -5.06
N LEU A 132 15.16 -19.85 -5.12
CA LEU A 132 14.89 -18.69 -4.27
C LEU A 132 14.85 -19.07 -2.79
N CYS A 133 14.20 -20.20 -2.43
CA CYS A 133 14.20 -20.70 -1.06
C CYS A 133 15.62 -20.89 -0.52
N ARG A 134 16.49 -21.55 -1.31
CA ARG A 134 17.88 -21.81 -0.89
C ARG A 134 18.64 -20.51 -0.68
N VAL A 135 18.53 -19.56 -1.61
CA VAL A 135 19.31 -18.31 -1.54
C VAL A 135 18.80 -17.44 -0.39
N ILE A 136 17.48 -17.27 -0.21
CA ILE A 136 16.96 -16.45 0.89
C ILE A 136 17.24 -17.08 2.27
N GLU A 137 17.13 -18.40 2.40
CA GLU A 137 17.44 -19.11 3.65
C GLU A 137 18.93 -18.95 4.01
N ASP A 138 19.84 -19.16 3.05
CA ASP A 138 21.29 -18.96 3.26
C ASP A 138 21.63 -17.51 3.61
N ARG A 139 21.11 -16.51 2.88
CA ARG A 139 21.39 -15.09 3.17
C ARG A 139 20.80 -14.66 4.52
N THR A 140 19.62 -15.15 4.88
CA THR A 140 19.01 -14.88 6.19
C THR A 140 19.83 -15.50 7.31
N GLN A 141 20.34 -16.73 7.12
CA GLN A 141 21.22 -17.37 8.09
C GLN A 141 22.53 -16.59 8.26
N ARG A 142 23.19 -16.19 7.16
CA ARG A 142 24.40 -15.35 7.23
C ARG A 142 24.14 -14.05 7.98
N LEU A 143 22.99 -13.41 7.74
CA LEU A 143 22.63 -12.19 8.47
C LEU A 143 22.48 -12.46 9.96
N GLN A 144 21.82 -13.55 10.35
CA GLN A 144 21.71 -13.96 11.75
C GLN A 144 23.10 -14.20 12.38
N GLU A 145 23.99 -14.90 11.69
CA GLU A 145 25.35 -15.19 12.16
C GLU A 145 26.16 -13.91 12.36
N LEU A 146 26.06 -12.95 11.44
CA LEU A 146 26.72 -11.64 11.55
C LEU A 146 26.16 -10.83 12.73
N LEU A 147 24.84 -10.83 12.92
CA LEU A 147 24.19 -10.14 14.04
C LEU A 147 24.52 -10.78 15.39
N GLN A 148 24.69 -12.11 15.46
CA GLN A 148 25.11 -12.82 16.67
C GLN A 148 26.61 -12.67 16.97
N GLY A 149 27.45 -12.50 15.94
CA GLY A 149 28.92 -12.43 16.02
C GLY A 149 29.51 -11.13 16.58
N GLN A 150 28.66 -10.16 16.97
CA GLN A 150 29.00 -8.81 17.45
C GLN A 150 29.71 -7.88 16.46
N PRO A 151 29.01 -6.80 16.07
CA PRO A 151 29.52 -5.45 16.20
C PRO A 151 28.93 -4.82 17.47
N GLN A 152 29.74 -4.11 18.27
CA GLN A 152 29.18 -3.19 19.27
C GLN A 152 28.25 -2.19 18.57
N ALA A 153 27.15 -1.81 19.22
CA ALA A 153 26.26 -0.78 18.69
C ALA A 153 27.09 0.46 18.29
N GLY A 154 27.02 0.85 17.02
CA GLY A 154 27.78 1.98 16.47
C GLY A 154 29.03 1.63 15.64
N ILE A 155 29.38 0.35 15.45
CA ILE A 155 30.40 -0.02 14.45
C ILE A 155 29.77 0.07 13.05
N PRO A 156 30.41 0.76 12.08
CA PRO A 156 29.89 0.84 10.72
C PRO A 156 29.84 -0.55 10.06
N MET A 157 28.82 -0.76 9.23
CA MET A 157 28.67 -1.98 8.45
C MET A 157 29.89 -2.20 7.56
N THR A 158 30.41 -3.43 7.50
CA THR A 158 31.46 -3.75 6.52
C THR A 158 30.86 -3.86 5.12
N GLY A 159 31.68 -3.69 4.07
CA GLY A 159 31.22 -3.86 2.68
C GLY A 159 30.47 -5.19 2.47
N ALA A 160 30.98 -6.30 3.00
CA ALA A 160 30.31 -7.60 2.92
C ALA A 160 28.93 -7.65 3.61
N HIS A 161 28.71 -6.85 4.67
CA HIS A 161 27.40 -6.74 5.30
C HIS A 161 26.43 -5.93 4.42
N LYS A 162 26.90 -4.86 3.79
CA LYS A 162 26.11 -4.08 2.83
C LYS A 162 25.70 -4.93 1.62
N GLU A 163 26.65 -5.67 1.06
CA GLU A 163 26.40 -6.63 -0.05
C GLU A 163 25.34 -7.67 0.32
N LEU A 164 25.36 -8.17 1.56
CA LEU A 164 24.37 -9.13 2.04
C LEU A 164 22.97 -8.52 2.15
N LEU A 165 22.86 -7.29 2.64
CA LEU A 165 21.57 -6.59 2.72
C LEU A 165 21.00 -6.29 1.33
N GLU A 166 21.87 -5.91 0.39
CA GLU A 166 21.51 -5.69 -1.00
C GLU A 166 21.08 -7.00 -1.69
N ASP A 167 21.76 -8.13 -1.42
CA ASP A 167 21.29 -9.46 -1.86
C ASP A 167 19.87 -9.73 -1.37
N LEU A 168 19.61 -9.51 -0.07
CA LEU A 168 18.30 -9.74 0.55
C LEU A 168 17.21 -8.85 -0.07
N HIS A 169 17.52 -7.58 -0.34
CA HIS A 169 16.64 -6.65 -1.04
C HIS A 169 16.17 -7.25 -2.39
N TRP A 170 17.11 -7.57 -3.28
CA TRP A 170 16.80 -8.11 -4.61
C TRP A 170 16.08 -9.46 -4.57
N ILE A 171 16.47 -10.36 -3.66
CA ILE A 171 15.82 -11.66 -3.52
C ILE A 171 14.34 -11.49 -3.12
N VAL A 172 14.03 -10.56 -2.20
CA VAL A 172 12.66 -10.30 -1.76
C VAL A 172 11.84 -9.68 -2.90
N LEU A 173 12.42 -8.76 -3.70
CA LEU A 173 11.75 -8.20 -4.87
C LEU A 173 11.38 -9.27 -5.90
N ILE A 174 12.34 -10.09 -6.29
CA ILE A 174 12.12 -11.20 -7.25
C ILE A 174 11.08 -12.18 -6.71
N THR A 175 11.16 -12.51 -5.41
CA THR A 175 10.20 -13.39 -4.73
C THR A 175 8.78 -12.81 -4.75
N GLY A 176 8.62 -11.51 -4.46
CA GLY A 176 7.34 -10.83 -4.51
C GLY A 176 6.70 -10.87 -5.89
N HIS A 177 7.46 -10.60 -6.94
CA HIS A 177 6.98 -10.64 -8.33
C HIS A 177 6.73 -12.06 -8.86
N LEU A 178 7.45 -13.08 -8.35
CA LEU A 178 7.17 -14.48 -8.68
C LEU A 178 5.83 -14.92 -8.08
N LEU A 179 5.63 -14.64 -6.78
CA LEU A 179 4.45 -15.10 -6.03
C LEU A 179 3.17 -14.31 -6.36
N THR A 180 3.27 -13.09 -6.87
CA THR A 180 2.10 -12.22 -7.11
C THR A 180 2.13 -11.57 -8.49
N THR A 181 0.98 -11.13 -8.99
CA THR A 181 0.88 -10.30 -10.21
C THR A 181 0.79 -8.82 -9.86
N VAL A 182 1.14 -7.96 -10.82
CA VAL A 182 0.86 -6.53 -10.73
C VAL A 182 -0.60 -6.35 -11.15
N CYS A 183 -1.46 -5.88 -10.25
CA CYS A 183 -2.87 -5.63 -10.52
C CYS A 183 -3.23 -4.25 -9.95
N ASP A 184 -3.38 -3.25 -10.83
CA ASP A 184 -3.81 -1.91 -10.43
C ASP A 184 -5.34 -1.82 -10.56
N GLY A 185 -6.05 -1.57 -9.45
CA GLY A 185 -7.50 -1.36 -9.44
C GLY A 185 -8.39 -2.61 -9.40
N GLU A 186 -7.81 -3.81 -9.52
CA GLU A 186 -8.53 -5.08 -9.39
C GLU A 186 -8.17 -5.83 -8.10
N THR A 187 -8.97 -6.84 -7.73
CA THR A 187 -8.61 -7.73 -6.60
C THR A 187 -7.47 -8.64 -7.03
N PRO A 188 -6.29 -8.59 -6.38
CA PRO A 188 -5.17 -9.46 -6.75
C PRO A 188 -5.50 -10.91 -6.43
N LEU A 189 -5.16 -11.80 -7.35
CA LEU A 189 -5.34 -13.25 -7.23
C LEU A 189 -3.97 -13.93 -7.27
N ILE A 190 -3.87 -15.09 -6.63
CA ILE A 190 -2.69 -15.94 -6.73
C ILE A 190 -2.52 -16.34 -8.20
N PRO A 191 -1.30 -16.20 -8.78
CA PRO A 191 -1.05 -16.60 -10.16
C PRO A 191 -1.44 -18.06 -10.39
N LYS A 192 -2.12 -18.35 -11.50
CA LYS A 192 -2.69 -19.68 -11.79
C LYS A 192 -1.61 -20.76 -11.80
N GLU A 193 -0.41 -20.43 -12.26
CA GLU A 193 0.76 -21.29 -12.27
C GLU A 193 1.14 -21.71 -10.85
N VAL A 194 1.16 -20.76 -9.91
CA VAL A 194 1.51 -20.98 -8.50
C VAL A 194 0.45 -21.84 -7.81
N THR A 195 -0.83 -21.55 -8.04
CA THR A 195 -1.93 -22.35 -7.50
C THR A 195 -1.87 -23.80 -7.99
N ARG A 196 -1.68 -24.01 -9.31
CA ARG A 196 -1.55 -25.35 -9.91
C ARG A 196 -0.31 -26.08 -9.42
N PHE A 197 0.81 -25.38 -9.25
CA PHE A 197 2.04 -25.98 -8.74
C PHE A 197 1.88 -26.46 -7.30
N SER A 198 1.32 -25.62 -6.42
CA SER A 198 1.02 -26.01 -5.03
C SER A 198 0.06 -27.20 -4.97
N LEU A 199 -1.01 -27.21 -5.76
CA LEU A 199 -1.95 -28.34 -5.87
C LEU A 199 -1.26 -29.66 -6.23
N ASN A 200 -0.31 -29.61 -7.16
CA ASN A 200 0.38 -30.78 -7.69
C ASN A 200 1.66 -31.15 -6.93
N SER A 201 2.03 -30.39 -5.90
CA SER A 201 3.28 -30.58 -5.14
C SER A 201 3.27 -31.84 -4.26
N GLY A 202 2.08 -32.42 -4.00
CA GLY A 202 1.93 -33.55 -3.08
C GLY A 202 2.34 -33.21 -1.64
N ALA A 203 2.23 -31.93 -1.25
CA ALA A 203 2.62 -31.43 0.06
C ALA A 203 1.77 -32.04 1.18
N ASP A 204 2.44 -32.38 2.28
CA ASP A 204 1.78 -32.68 3.53
C ASP A 204 1.35 -31.37 4.21
N THR A 205 0.05 -31.24 4.41
CA THR A 205 -0.53 -30.06 5.06
C THR A 205 -0.09 -29.98 6.52
N ALA A 206 0.08 -31.11 7.21
CA ALA A 206 0.53 -31.11 8.61
C ALA A 206 1.99 -30.64 8.74
N ALA A 207 2.89 -31.16 7.91
CA ALA A 207 4.28 -30.68 7.85
C ALA A 207 4.35 -29.19 7.52
N THR A 208 3.54 -28.73 6.56
CA THR A 208 3.49 -27.32 6.15
C THR A 208 2.99 -26.40 7.27
N LEU A 209 1.93 -26.77 7.98
CA LEU A 209 1.45 -26.02 9.14
C LEU A 209 2.44 -26.07 10.31
N SER A 210 3.16 -27.19 10.49
CA SER A 210 4.21 -27.28 11.50
C SER A 210 5.35 -26.32 11.21
N LEU A 211 5.77 -26.18 9.95
CA LEU A 211 6.76 -25.17 9.56
C LEU A 211 6.25 -23.76 9.90
N LEU A 212 5.02 -23.43 9.53
CA LEU A 212 4.42 -22.13 9.77
C LEU A 212 4.32 -21.79 11.27
N SER A 213 3.97 -22.77 12.11
CA SER A 213 3.91 -22.59 13.57
C SER A 213 5.27 -22.35 14.24
N ARG A 214 6.36 -22.70 13.56
CA ARG A 214 7.75 -22.50 14.05
C ARG A 214 8.35 -21.18 13.58
N LEU A 215 7.57 -20.32 12.94
CA LEU A 215 8.03 -19.00 12.50
C LEU A 215 8.69 -18.25 13.66
N GLY A 216 9.92 -17.80 13.45
CA GLY A 216 10.76 -17.16 14.46
C GLY A 216 11.70 -18.08 15.23
N GLN A 217 11.74 -19.37 14.94
CA GLN A 217 12.76 -20.29 15.45
C GLN A 217 13.91 -20.42 14.46
N ALA A 218 15.15 -20.41 14.93
CA ALA A 218 16.35 -20.46 14.07
C ALA A 218 16.40 -21.72 13.19
N ASP A 219 15.91 -22.86 13.68
CA ASP A 219 15.94 -24.15 12.99
C ASP A 219 14.59 -24.55 12.36
N ALA A 220 13.70 -23.59 12.07
CA ALA A 220 12.32 -23.90 11.65
C ALA A 220 12.24 -24.82 10.42
N ALA A 221 13.07 -24.59 9.40
CA ALA A 221 13.05 -25.35 8.15
C ALA A 221 13.77 -26.71 8.21
N SER A 222 14.84 -26.82 9.00
CA SER A 222 15.66 -28.04 9.13
C SER A 222 15.01 -29.09 10.04
N SER A 223 14.10 -28.67 10.92
CA SER A 223 13.51 -29.49 11.97
C SER A 223 12.14 -30.10 11.61
N VAL A 224 11.61 -29.81 10.41
CA VAL A 224 10.32 -30.33 9.94
C VAL A 224 10.55 -31.61 9.12
N GLN A 225 9.89 -32.69 9.52
CA GLN A 225 9.87 -33.95 8.76
C GLN A 225 8.63 -33.96 7.87
N GLY A 226 8.81 -34.13 6.55
CA GLY A 226 7.72 -34.25 5.59
C GLY A 226 7.92 -33.40 4.34
N ASN A 227 7.06 -33.61 3.35
CA ASN A 227 7.05 -32.83 2.11
C ASN A 227 6.30 -31.51 2.36
N VAL A 228 7.02 -30.42 2.58
CA VAL A 228 6.41 -29.10 2.80
C VAL A 228 6.03 -28.47 1.46
N ASP A 229 4.90 -27.77 1.43
CA ASP A 229 4.51 -27.01 0.24
C ASP A 229 5.58 -25.96 -0.12
N PRO A 230 6.15 -26.03 -1.34
CA PRO A 230 7.27 -25.18 -1.73
C PRO A 230 6.91 -23.69 -1.81
N VAL A 231 5.64 -23.35 -2.08
CA VAL A 231 5.17 -21.96 -2.09
C VAL A 231 5.09 -21.43 -0.66
N VAL A 232 4.51 -22.21 0.26
CA VAL A 232 4.44 -21.83 1.67
C VAL A 232 5.84 -21.75 2.28
N ARG A 233 6.76 -22.65 1.93
CA ARG A 233 8.16 -22.59 2.38
C ARG A 233 8.84 -21.28 1.98
N LEU A 234 8.70 -20.86 0.73
CA LEU A 234 9.29 -19.60 0.26
C LEU A 234 8.72 -18.39 1.02
N VAL A 235 7.40 -18.38 1.24
CA VAL A 235 6.75 -17.34 2.05
C VAL A 235 7.32 -17.33 3.47
N VAL A 236 7.38 -18.50 4.13
CA VAL A 236 7.94 -18.62 5.49
C VAL A 236 9.38 -18.12 5.54
N ALA A 237 10.18 -18.36 4.50
CA ALA A 237 11.55 -17.87 4.47
C ALA A 237 11.64 -16.32 4.46
N VAL A 238 10.75 -15.63 3.74
CA VAL A 238 10.65 -14.15 3.80
C VAL A 238 10.12 -13.69 5.16
N LEU A 239 9.14 -14.39 5.75
CA LEU A 239 8.64 -14.08 7.09
C LEU A 239 9.72 -14.30 8.16
N GLN A 240 10.61 -15.28 7.96
CA GLN A 240 11.76 -15.50 8.84
C GLN A 240 12.76 -14.34 8.77
N LEU A 241 13.00 -13.78 7.59
CA LEU A 241 13.82 -12.56 7.46
C LEU A 241 13.20 -11.37 8.21
N CYS A 242 11.90 -11.16 8.08
CA CYS A 242 11.15 -10.17 8.88
C CYS A 242 11.29 -10.40 10.39
N HIS A 243 11.30 -11.66 10.83
CA HIS A 243 11.54 -12.00 12.23
C HIS A 243 12.96 -11.63 12.68
N VAL A 244 13.98 -11.93 11.87
CA VAL A 244 15.38 -11.60 12.14
C VAL A 244 15.57 -10.08 12.28
N GLU A 245 15.02 -9.32 11.35
CA GLU A 245 15.02 -7.85 11.40
C GLU A 245 14.38 -7.34 12.70
N ARG A 246 13.18 -7.82 13.03
CA ARG A 246 12.48 -7.43 14.27
C ARG A 246 13.29 -7.77 15.52
N ALA A 247 13.87 -8.97 15.59
CA ALA A 247 14.68 -9.40 16.72
C ALA A 247 15.95 -8.55 16.88
N ALA A 248 16.60 -8.20 15.76
CA ALA A 248 17.76 -7.33 15.75
C ALA A 248 17.44 -5.91 16.24
N LEU A 249 16.32 -5.34 15.80
CA LEU A 249 15.84 -4.04 16.29
C LEU A 249 15.57 -4.06 17.80
N GLN A 250 14.91 -5.10 18.30
CA GLN A 250 14.66 -5.26 19.74
C GLN A 250 15.94 -5.44 20.55
N ALA A 251 17.00 -5.98 19.94
CA ALA A 251 18.33 -6.08 20.53
C ALA A 251 19.16 -4.78 20.43
N GLY A 252 18.61 -3.70 19.86
CA GLY A 252 19.32 -2.43 19.67
C GLY A 252 20.33 -2.44 18.52
N LEU A 253 20.23 -3.40 17.60
CA LEU A 253 21.12 -3.55 16.44
C LEU A 253 20.60 -2.85 15.18
N GLY A 254 19.75 -1.82 15.33
CA GLY A 254 19.17 -1.09 14.18
C GLY A 254 20.22 -0.49 13.23
N SER A 255 21.38 -0.08 13.76
CA SER A 255 22.53 0.39 12.95
C SER A 255 23.15 -0.65 12.02
N GLN A 256 22.80 -1.93 12.18
CA GLN A 256 23.26 -3.06 11.35
C GLN A 256 22.19 -3.53 10.36
N LEU A 257 21.08 -2.80 10.25
CA LEU A 257 19.98 -3.09 9.34
C LEU A 257 19.87 -1.99 8.30
N SER A 258 19.25 -2.32 7.17
CA SER A 258 18.96 -1.35 6.11
C SER A 258 17.49 -0.94 6.17
N PRO A 259 17.18 0.36 6.27
CA PRO A 259 15.84 0.88 6.07
C PRO A 259 15.24 0.47 4.71
N GLU A 260 16.06 0.36 3.66
CA GLU A 260 15.60 -0.04 2.32
C GLU A 260 15.16 -1.52 2.28
N VAL A 261 15.88 -2.39 2.98
CA VAL A 261 15.44 -3.79 3.17
C VAL A 261 14.14 -3.83 3.97
N ALA A 262 14.03 -3.03 5.04
CA ALA A 262 12.81 -2.96 5.86
C ALA A 262 11.59 -2.46 5.04
N ILE A 263 11.79 -1.46 4.20
CA ILE A 263 10.80 -0.92 3.26
C ILE A 263 10.39 -1.98 2.23
N THR A 264 11.34 -2.75 1.72
CA THR A 264 11.11 -3.85 0.79
C THR A 264 10.36 -5.02 1.43
N LEU A 265 10.63 -5.32 2.70
CA LEU A 265 9.87 -6.29 3.48
C LEU A 265 8.42 -5.84 3.69
N VAL A 266 8.19 -4.56 4.00
CA VAL A 266 6.84 -3.98 4.11
C VAL A 266 6.11 -4.07 2.77
N TRP A 267 6.78 -3.73 1.66
CA TRP A 267 6.24 -3.88 0.30
C TRP A 267 5.84 -5.33 0.00
N PHE A 268 6.69 -6.30 0.36
CA PHE A 268 6.37 -7.71 0.18
C PHE A 268 5.15 -8.11 1.02
N LEU A 269 5.13 -7.79 2.31
CA LEU A 269 4.02 -8.13 3.21
C LEU A 269 2.70 -7.52 2.76
N HIS A 270 2.72 -6.29 2.26
CA HIS A 270 1.57 -5.63 1.64
C HIS A 270 1.08 -6.43 0.44
N ARG A 271 1.93 -6.62 -0.56
CA ARG A 271 1.57 -7.24 -1.84
C ARG A 271 1.15 -8.71 -1.69
N TRP A 272 1.93 -9.48 -0.95
CA TRP A 272 1.63 -10.87 -0.61
C TRP A 272 0.36 -10.94 0.24
N GLY A 273 0.21 -10.10 1.26
CA GLY A 273 -0.96 -10.10 2.14
C GLY A 273 -2.26 -9.76 1.41
N LEU A 274 -2.22 -8.87 0.41
CA LEU A 274 -3.34 -8.62 -0.51
C LEU A 274 -3.78 -9.86 -1.32
N THR A 275 -2.85 -10.76 -1.61
CA THR A 275 -3.08 -11.88 -2.53
C THR A 275 -3.36 -13.20 -1.81
N TYR A 276 -2.64 -13.48 -0.72
CA TYR A 276 -2.63 -14.77 -0.05
C TYR A 276 -3.35 -14.81 1.29
N LEU A 277 -3.52 -13.67 1.98
CA LEU A 277 -4.00 -13.66 3.37
C LEU A 277 -5.53 -13.53 3.42
N LEU A 278 -6.19 -14.54 4.01
CA LEU A 278 -7.65 -14.68 4.08
C LEU A 278 -8.32 -14.47 2.70
N PRO A 279 -7.88 -15.18 1.65
CA PRO A 279 -8.36 -14.96 0.29
C PRO A 279 -9.81 -15.43 0.17
N ASN A 280 -10.56 -14.81 -0.73
CA ASN A 280 -11.91 -15.25 -1.04
C ASN A 280 -11.87 -16.43 -2.02
N GLU A 281 -12.06 -17.64 -1.51
CA GLU A 281 -12.05 -18.91 -2.27
C GLU A 281 -13.06 -18.94 -3.43
N THR A 282 -14.12 -18.11 -3.38
CA THR A 282 -15.11 -18.03 -4.48
C THR A 282 -14.51 -17.51 -5.79
N TYR A 283 -13.41 -16.77 -5.74
CA TYR A 283 -12.71 -16.30 -6.95
C TYR A 283 -11.96 -17.41 -7.70
N TYR A 284 -11.69 -18.54 -7.04
CA TYR A 284 -10.92 -19.66 -7.58
C TYR A 284 -11.81 -20.80 -8.09
N THR A 285 -13.05 -20.90 -7.59
CA THR A 285 -13.90 -22.09 -7.82
C THR A 285 -14.71 -22.11 -9.12
N GLN A 286 -14.77 -21.03 -9.91
CA GLN A 286 -15.51 -21.01 -11.18
C GLN A 286 -14.86 -20.10 -12.23
N GLU A 287 -14.72 -20.58 -13.47
CA GLU A 287 -14.46 -19.76 -14.67
C GLU A 287 -15.59 -18.76 -15.00
N SER A 288 -16.33 -18.27 -14.01
CA SER A 288 -17.46 -17.34 -14.18
C SER A 288 -17.78 -16.49 -12.95
N GLY A 289 -16.89 -16.36 -11.96
CA GLY A 289 -17.13 -15.45 -10.82
C GLY A 289 -17.25 -13.99 -11.26
N ILE A 290 -16.30 -13.54 -12.10
CA ILE A 290 -16.26 -12.15 -12.59
C ILE A 290 -17.40 -11.90 -13.59
N MET A 291 -17.70 -12.88 -14.46
CA MET A 291 -18.75 -12.73 -15.48
C MET A 291 -20.18 -12.78 -14.90
N ARG A 292 -20.40 -13.50 -13.78
CA ARG A 292 -21.70 -13.55 -13.08
C ARG A 292 -21.99 -12.28 -12.27
N ILE A 293 -20.95 -11.57 -11.83
CA ILE A 293 -21.09 -10.29 -11.10
C ILE A 293 -21.32 -9.13 -12.09
N ILE A 294 -20.61 -9.12 -13.23
CA ILE A 294 -20.66 -8.02 -14.21
C ILE A 294 -21.87 -8.14 -15.17
N PHE A 295 -22.27 -9.35 -15.58
CA PHE A 295 -23.35 -9.54 -16.55
C PHE A 295 -24.55 -10.31 -15.96
N LYS A 296 -25.37 -9.61 -15.18
CA LYS A 296 -26.75 -10.07 -14.93
C LYS A 296 -27.63 -9.73 -16.13
N GLY A 297 -27.91 -10.70 -17.00
CA GLY A 297 -28.87 -10.54 -18.11
C GLY A 297 -28.50 -11.34 -19.36
N SER A 298 -29.36 -11.25 -20.39
CA SER A 298 -29.32 -12.02 -21.66
C SER A 298 -27.99 -11.98 -22.43
N MET A 299 -27.07 -11.06 -22.12
CA MET A 299 -25.72 -10.98 -22.69
C MET A 299 -24.81 -12.11 -22.18
N GLY A 300 -25.07 -12.65 -20.98
CA GLY A 300 -24.31 -13.76 -20.40
C GLY A 300 -24.45 -15.08 -21.17
N ASP A 301 -25.52 -15.25 -21.95
CA ASP A 301 -25.74 -16.46 -22.75
C ASP A 301 -24.95 -16.46 -24.07
N LEU A 302 -24.64 -15.28 -24.63
CA LEU A 302 -23.80 -15.15 -25.82
C LEU A 302 -22.31 -15.41 -25.51
N VAL A 303 -21.84 -15.02 -24.33
CA VAL A 303 -20.45 -15.31 -23.91
C VAL A 303 -20.27 -16.77 -23.52
N ARG A 304 -21.32 -17.43 -22.99
CA ARG A 304 -21.33 -18.89 -22.76
C ARG A 304 -21.07 -19.70 -24.03
N GLU A 305 -21.44 -19.19 -25.20
CA GLU A 305 -21.26 -19.91 -26.47
C GLU A 305 -19.81 -19.78 -27.00
N HIS A 306 -19.11 -18.68 -26.68
CA HIS A 306 -17.69 -18.51 -27.01
C HIS A 306 -16.73 -19.23 -26.04
N ALA A 307 -17.08 -19.29 -24.74
CA ALA A 307 -16.25 -19.96 -23.72
C ALA A 307 -16.31 -21.50 -23.77
N ARG A 308 -17.27 -22.09 -24.50
CA ARG A 308 -17.41 -23.55 -24.66
C ARG A 308 -16.35 -24.21 -25.56
N ARG A 309 -15.35 -23.48 -26.07
CA ARG A 309 -14.34 -24.02 -26.99
C ARG A 309 -13.20 -24.79 -26.33
N ASP A 310 -13.01 -24.75 -25.01
CA ASP A 310 -12.01 -25.58 -24.32
C ASP A 310 -12.60 -26.33 -23.10
N PRO A 311 -13.13 -27.55 -23.27
CA PRO A 311 -13.65 -28.37 -22.17
C PRO A 311 -12.56 -29.07 -21.33
N SER A 312 -11.27 -28.83 -21.59
CA SER A 312 -10.14 -29.52 -20.93
C SER A 312 -9.32 -28.68 -19.96
N ALA A 313 -9.64 -27.40 -19.73
CA ALA A 313 -8.97 -26.61 -18.71
C ALA A 313 -9.52 -26.99 -17.31
N PRO A 314 -8.70 -27.58 -16.41
CA PRO A 314 -9.18 -27.86 -15.05
C PRO A 314 -9.48 -26.53 -14.36
N ALA A 315 -10.67 -26.45 -13.74
CA ALA A 315 -11.08 -25.32 -12.92
C ALA A 315 -9.94 -24.94 -11.96
N CYS A 316 -9.63 -23.65 -11.83
CA CYS A 316 -8.51 -23.14 -11.05
C CYS A 316 -8.77 -23.23 -9.54
N GLN A 317 -8.96 -24.43 -9.00
CA GLN A 317 -9.21 -24.66 -7.58
C GLN A 317 -7.99 -24.23 -6.75
N MET A 318 -8.22 -23.71 -5.55
CA MET A 318 -7.14 -23.33 -4.65
C MET A 318 -6.53 -24.58 -3.99
N SER A 319 -5.22 -24.57 -3.77
CA SER A 319 -4.55 -25.68 -3.06
C SER A 319 -5.08 -25.81 -1.63
N PRO A 320 -5.46 -27.02 -1.17
CA PRO A 320 -5.94 -27.23 0.19
C PRO A 320 -4.89 -26.85 1.22
N THR A 321 -3.60 -26.98 0.89
CA THR A 321 -2.50 -26.59 1.77
C THR A 321 -2.39 -25.06 1.89
N LEU A 322 -2.59 -24.32 0.79
CA LEU A 322 -2.64 -22.85 0.83
C LEU A 322 -3.88 -22.36 1.62
N VAL A 323 -5.02 -23.00 1.44
CA VAL A 323 -6.24 -22.71 2.21
C VAL A 323 -6.03 -23.00 3.69
N ALA A 324 -5.40 -24.12 4.04
CA ALA A 324 -5.09 -24.44 5.43
C ALA A 324 -4.12 -23.41 6.05
N ALA A 325 -3.10 -22.99 5.31
CA ALA A 325 -2.09 -22.04 5.80
C ALA A 325 -2.61 -20.60 5.95
N PHE A 326 -3.38 -20.10 4.98
CA PHE A 326 -3.74 -18.69 4.89
C PHE A 326 -5.24 -18.40 4.73
N GLY A 327 -6.09 -19.42 4.69
CA GLY A 327 -7.53 -19.31 4.48
C GLY A 327 -8.28 -18.59 5.59
N ARG A 328 -9.42 -17.99 5.25
CA ARG A 328 -10.27 -17.22 6.19
C ARG A 328 -10.92 -18.07 7.29
N ASP A 329 -11.12 -19.35 6.99
CA ASP A 329 -11.78 -20.35 7.82
C ASP A 329 -10.75 -21.32 8.44
N SER A 330 -9.45 -21.10 8.21
CA SER A 330 -8.39 -21.88 8.82
C SER A 330 -7.96 -21.31 10.17
N GLU A 331 -7.39 -22.16 11.03
CA GLU A 331 -6.84 -21.72 12.32
C GLU A 331 -5.56 -20.89 12.14
N ALA A 332 -4.74 -21.22 11.13
CA ALA A 332 -3.48 -20.55 10.89
C ALA A 332 -3.64 -19.15 10.27
N GLY A 333 -4.64 -18.92 9.41
CA GLY A 333 -4.84 -17.65 8.71
C GLY A 333 -4.90 -16.43 9.64
N PRO A 334 -5.77 -16.41 10.67
CA PRO A 334 -5.82 -15.34 11.66
C PRO A 334 -4.52 -15.17 12.47
N CYS A 335 -3.82 -16.26 12.79
CA CYS A 335 -2.53 -16.19 13.48
C CYS A 335 -1.46 -15.52 12.61
N VAL A 336 -1.43 -15.85 11.31
CA VAL A 336 -0.52 -15.20 10.35
C VAL A 336 -0.89 -13.73 10.19
N LEU A 337 -2.17 -13.37 10.14
CA LEU A 337 -2.61 -11.98 10.12
C LEU A 337 -2.14 -11.21 11.36
N ASP A 338 -2.31 -11.77 12.56
CA ASP A 338 -1.83 -11.13 13.79
C ASP A 338 -0.30 -10.98 13.77
N TRP A 339 0.44 -11.98 13.28
CA TRP A 339 1.89 -11.89 13.15
C TRP A 339 2.32 -10.77 12.19
N VAL A 340 1.66 -10.64 11.03
CA VAL A 340 1.94 -9.58 10.04
C VAL A 340 1.64 -8.21 10.64
N LEU A 341 0.48 -8.06 11.29
CA LEU A 341 0.12 -6.82 11.98
C LEU A 341 1.13 -6.52 13.10
N GLY A 342 1.57 -7.52 13.86
CA GLY A 342 2.60 -7.39 14.88
C GLY A 342 3.95 -6.93 14.33
N LYS A 343 4.35 -7.41 13.14
CA LYS A 343 5.52 -6.89 12.42
C LYS A 343 5.32 -5.41 12.08
N LEU A 344 4.22 -5.06 11.43
CA LEU A 344 3.94 -3.67 11.03
C LEU A 344 3.89 -2.74 12.25
N CYS A 345 3.25 -3.15 13.35
CA CYS A 345 3.28 -2.41 14.62
C CYS A 345 4.70 -2.22 15.15
N SER A 346 5.55 -3.26 15.10
CA SER A 346 6.94 -3.15 15.54
C SER A 346 7.78 -2.18 14.72
N ASN A 347 7.48 -2.00 13.43
CA ASN A 347 8.13 -0.97 12.61
C ASN A 347 7.82 0.43 13.10
N LEU A 348 6.56 0.70 13.43
CA LEU A 348 6.15 2.01 13.94
C LEU A 348 6.84 2.35 15.27
N GLU A 349 7.19 1.33 16.05
CA GLU A 349 7.89 1.48 17.34
C GLU A 349 9.39 1.63 17.18
N LEU A 350 10.01 0.79 16.33
CA LEU A 350 11.45 0.58 16.33
C LEU A 350 12.15 1.37 15.20
N TRP A 351 11.43 1.74 14.14
CA TRP A 351 11.94 2.52 13.00
C TRP A 351 11.41 3.97 13.00
N HIS A 352 11.19 4.56 14.17
CA HIS A 352 10.56 5.88 14.28
C HIS A 352 11.37 7.03 13.64
N SER A 353 12.67 6.86 13.37
CA SER A 353 13.48 7.84 12.62
C SER A 353 13.20 7.83 11.12
N GLU A 354 12.75 6.69 10.58
CA GLU A 354 12.60 6.47 9.14
C GLU A 354 11.18 6.81 8.69
N THR A 355 10.96 8.08 8.35
CA THR A 355 9.63 8.62 8.05
C THR A 355 8.97 7.92 6.85
N ALA A 356 9.72 7.65 5.78
CA ALA A 356 9.24 6.93 4.60
C ALA A 356 8.79 5.48 4.92
N LEU A 357 9.54 4.80 5.79
CA LEU A 357 9.23 3.43 6.23
C LEU A 357 7.99 3.40 7.12
N THR A 358 7.85 4.33 8.08
CA THR A 358 6.65 4.39 8.92
C THR A 358 5.40 4.70 8.09
N LEU A 359 5.50 5.60 7.11
CA LEU A 359 4.40 5.93 6.21
C LEU A 359 4.00 4.72 5.36
N SER A 360 4.97 4.06 4.73
CA SER A 360 4.76 2.84 3.94
C SER A 360 4.13 1.73 4.78
N THR A 361 4.54 1.59 6.04
CA THR A 361 3.99 0.64 7.00
C THR A 361 2.51 0.93 7.28
N CYS A 362 2.15 2.18 7.56
CA CYS A 362 0.76 2.57 7.78
C CYS A 362 -0.11 2.39 6.52
N GLN A 363 0.40 2.74 5.34
CA GLN A 363 -0.30 2.54 4.07
C GLN A 363 -0.51 1.04 3.75
N ALA A 364 0.46 0.21 4.09
CA ALA A 364 0.33 -1.24 4.01
C ALA A 364 -0.81 -1.74 4.91
N MET A 365 -0.88 -1.27 6.17
CA MET A 365 -1.99 -1.58 7.07
C MET A 365 -3.35 -1.15 6.52
N VAL A 366 -3.47 0.08 5.99
CA VAL A 366 -4.72 0.56 5.36
C VAL A 366 -5.17 -0.42 4.28
N SER A 367 -4.28 -0.81 3.38
CA SER A 367 -4.60 -1.68 2.25
C SER A 367 -4.95 -3.11 2.67
N LEU A 368 -4.21 -3.67 3.64
CA LEU A 368 -4.49 -5.00 4.20
C LEU A 368 -5.84 -5.03 4.92
N LEU A 369 -6.16 -3.98 5.69
CA LEU A 369 -7.41 -3.91 6.43
C LEU A 369 -8.61 -3.52 5.58
N ASN A 370 -8.38 -2.93 4.39
CA ASN A 370 -9.41 -2.60 3.40
C ASN A 370 -9.98 -3.84 2.67
N ASN A 371 -10.34 -4.86 3.44
CA ASN A 371 -11.09 -6.04 3.06
C ASN A 371 -11.93 -6.45 4.26
N VAL A 372 -13.22 -6.69 4.06
CA VAL A 372 -14.15 -6.91 5.16
C VAL A 372 -13.78 -8.11 6.04
N GLU A 373 -13.29 -9.20 5.45
CA GLU A 373 -12.92 -10.40 6.20
C GLU A 373 -11.60 -10.20 6.97
N ARG A 374 -10.59 -9.58 6.34
CA ARG A 374 -9.34 -9.26 7.04
C ARG A 374 -9.55 -8.24 8.15
N GLY A 375 -10.32 -7.17 7.91
CA GLY A 375 -10.66 -6.18 8.92
C GLY A 375 -11.45 -6.78 10.09
N HIS A 376 -12.41 -7.66 9.81
CA HIS A 376 -13.17 -8.36 10.85
C HIS A 376 -12.27 -9.22 11.74
N ARG A 377 -11.36 -10.01 11.14
CA ARG A 377 -10.41 -10.83 11.91
C ARG A 377 -9.38 -9.97 12.65
N ALA A 378 -8.90 -8.89 12.02
CA ALA A 378 -7.94 -7.96 12.61
C ALA A 378 -8.46 -7.29 13.88
N ALA A 379 -9.77 -7.03 13.98
CA ALA A 379 -10.38 -6.46 15.19
C ALA A 379 -10.21 -7.34 16.44
N ALA A 380 -9.95 -8.64 16.28
CA ALA A 380 -9.64 -9.57 17.37
C ALA A 380 -8.14 -9.77 17.60
N CYS A 381 -7.27 -9.24 16.72
CA CYS A 381 -5.83 -9.46 16.79
C CYS A 381 -5.21 -8.67 17.97
N PRO A 382 -4.46 -9.33 18.88
CA PRO A 382 -3.77 -8.67 19.99
C PRO A 382 -2.85 -7.52 19.54
N SER A 383 -2.20 -7.67 18.39
CA SER A 383 -1.30 -6.65 17.85
C SER A 383 -2.02 -5.35 17.48
N LEU A 384 -3.26 -5.43 17.00
CA LEU A 384 -4.07 -4.26 16.67
C LEU A 384 -4.68 -3.64 17.93
N LEU A 385 -5.15 -4.47 18.87
CA LEU A 385 -5.71 -4.01 20.13
C LEU A 385 -4.67 -3.27 20.99
N SER A 386 -3.43 -3.76 21.02
CA SER A 386 -2.34 -3.07 21.72
C SER A 386 -1.96 -1.73 21.05
N LEU A 387 -2.04 -1.65 19.72
CA LEU A 387 -1.86 -0.40 18.98
C LEU A 387 -2.96 0.60 19.30
N LEU A 388 -4.23 0.16 19.31
CA LEU A 388 -5.37 1.00 19.68
C LEU A 388 -5.26 1.50 21.12
N GLN A 389 -4.85 0.63 22.06
CA GLN A 389 -4.64 1.02 23.44
C GLN A 389 -3.57 2.12 23.56
N ARG A 390 -2.46 2.02 22.83
CA ARG A 390 -1.44 3.08 22.81
C ARG A 390 -1.92 4.37 22.18
N GLN A 391 -2.71 4.28 21.10
CA GLN A 391 -3.38 5.44 20.51
C GLN A 391 -4.28 6.13 21.53
N SER A 392 -5.08 5.38 22.29
CA SER A 392 -5.97 5.94 23.32
C SER A 392 -5.23 6.64 24.44
N GLN A 393 -4.00 6.21 24.73
CA GLN A 393 -3.13 6.78 25.76
C GLN A 393 -2.23 7.92 25.23
N GLY A 394 -2.29 8.21 23.93
CA GLY A 394 -1.42 9.20 23.29
C GLY A 394 0.06 8.78 23.23
N GLN A 395 0.34 7.46 23.20
CA GLN A 395 1.68 6.87 23.25
C GLN A 395 2.12 6.25 21.92
N LEU A 396 1.69 6.82 20.78
CA LEU A 396 2.05 6.31 19.45
C LEU A 396 3.52 6.56 19.04
N GLY A 397 4.30 7.24 19.89
CA GLY A 397 5.66 7.65 19.57
C GLY A 397 5.70 8.85 18.60
N PRO A 398 6.91 9.33 18.24
CA PRO A 398 7.08 10.37 17.23
C PRO A 398 6.88 9.75 15.85
N LEU A 399 5.70 9.91 15.27
CA LEU A 399 5.43 9.49 13.89
C LEU A 399 5.36 10.72 12.98
N ALA A 400 5.70 10.53 11.71
CA ALA A 400 5.48 11.59 10.72
C ALA A 400 3.98 11.93 10.61
N PRO A 401 3.62 13.18 10.28
CA PRO A 401 2.22 13.62 10.11
C PRO A 401 1.39 12.69 9.21
N GLY A 402 1.92 12.31 8.05
CA GLY A 402 1.25 11.38 7.13
C GLY A 402 1.07 9.97 7.70
N SER A 403 2.00 9.51 8.54
CA SER A 403 1.93 8.20 9.21
C SER A 403 0.81 8.18 10.26
N HIS A 404 0.61 9.27 11.01
CA HIS A 404 -0.54 9.43 11.92
C HIS A 404 -1.86 9.32 11.16
N ARG A 405 -2.02 10.08 10.07
CA ARG A 405 -3.21 10.04 9.23
C ARG A 405 -3.52 8.63 8.72
N ALA A 406 -2.54 7.99 8.10
CA ALA A 406 -2.72 6.65 7.53
C ALA A 406 -3.02 5.60 8.62
N LEU A 407 -2.39 5.71 9.80
CA LEU A 407 -2.64 4.80 10.92
C LEU A 407 -4.08 4.91 11.44
N LEU A 408 -4.56 6.14 11.69
CA LEU A 408 -5.91 6.34 12.20
C LEU A 408 -6.97 5.89 11.19
N LYS A 409 -6.71 6.11 9.89
CA LYS A 409 -7.53 5.55 8.81
C LYS A 409 -7.58 4.02 8.85
N ALA A 410 -6.43 3.36 9.05
CA ALA A 410 -6.36 1.91 9.16
C ALA A 410 -7.17 1.37 10.36
N LEU A 411 -7.11 2.05 11.51
CA LEU A 411 -7.90 1.71 12.69
C LEU A 411 -9.40 1.90 12.46
N VAL A 412 -9.82 2.99 11.82
CA VAL A 412 -11.23 3.22 11.45
C VAL A 412 -11.73 2.11 10.52
N ILE A 413 -10.95 1.71 9.53
CA ILE A 413 -11.32 0.61 8.61
C ILE A 413 -11.52 -0.70 9.38
N ALA A 414 -10.62 -1.03 10.32
CA ALA A 414 -10.76 -2.23 11.15
C ALA A 414 -11.99 -2.17 12.06
N CYS A 415 -12.24 -1.05 12.74
CA CYS A 415 -13.43 -0.85 13.56
C CYS A 415 -14.73 -0.96 12.74
N THR A 416 -14.71 -0.50 11.49
CA THR A 416 -15.86 -0.58 10.57
C THR A 416 -16.15 -2.00 10.12
N ALA A 417 -15.11 -2.79 9.86
CA ALA A 417 -15.25 -4.20 9.49
C ALA A 417 -15.59 -5.12 10.68
N ASN A 418 -15.55 -4.60 11.92
CA ASN A 418 -15.74 -5.40 13.11
C ASN A 418 -17.20 -5.85 13.29
N ARG A 419 -17.44 -7.15 13.19
CA ARG A 419 -18.74 -7.80 13.43
C ARG A 419 -18.88 -8.40 14.84
N LEU A 420 -17.92 -8.19 15.73
CA LEU A 420 -17.95 -8.69 17.11
C LEU A 420 -18.89 -7.87 17.99
N PRO A 421 -19.45 -8.47 19.07
CA PRO A 421 -20.36 -7.76 19.98
C PRO A 421 -19.70 -6.54 20.67
N ASP A 422 -18.39 -6.58 20.86
CA ASP A 422 -17.62 -5.52 21.53
C ASP A 422 -17.24 -4.35 20.59
N ALA A 423 -17.74 -4.35 19.36
CA ALA A 423 -17.48 -3.27 18.39
C ALA A 423 -17.71 -1.85 18.94
N PRO A 424 -18.78 -1.55 19.71
CA PRO A 424 -18.98 -0.22 20.27
C PRO A 424 -17.85 0.22 21.22
N GLN A 425 -17.25 -0.70 21.97
CA GLN A 425 -16.16 -0.38 22.91
C GLN A 425 -14.89 0.02 22.16
N LEU A 426 -14.62 -0.61 21.01
CA LEU A 426 -13.47 -0.27 20.15
C LEU A 426 -13.65 1.11 19.51
N TRP A 427 -14.86 1.46 19.09
CA TRP A 427 -15.17 2.80 18.60
C TRP A 427 -14.96 3.87 19.67
N GLU A 428 -15.41 3.61 20.91
CA GLU A 428 -15.21 4.53 22.01
C GLU A 428 -13.73 4.69 22.37
N ALA A 429 -12.97 3.58 22.38
CA ALA A 429 -11.53 3.59 22.60
C ALA A 429 -10.76 4.39 21.53
N LEU A 430 -11.25 4.38 20.27
CA LEU A 430 -10.64 5.12 19.16
C LEU A 430 -10.99 6.61 19.19
N LEU A 431 -12.28 6.94 19.27
CA LEU A 431 -12.80 8.30 19.06
C LEU A 431 -12.83 9.14 20.35
N GLY A 432 -13.09 8.52 21.51
CA GLY A 432 -13.18 9.20 22.80
C GLY A 432 -11.93 10.01 23.15
N PRO A 433 -10.72 9.43 23.10
CA PRO A 433 -9.46 10.13 23.37
C PRO A 433 -9.14 11.26 22.38
N LEU A 434 -9.59 11.14 21.12
CA LEU A 434 -9.41 12.21 20.12
C LEU A 434 -10.29 13.41 20.46
N LYS A 435 -11.52 13.16 20.92
CA LYS A 435 -12.44 14.20 21.37
C LYS A 435 -11.87 14.97 22.57
N THR A 436 -11.37 14.27 23.59
CA THR A 436 -10.80 14.93 24.78
C THR A 436 -9.56 15.77 24.44
N ARG A 437 -8.66 15.24 23.62
CA ARG A 437 -7.48 15.98 23.13
C ARG A 437 -7.86 17.23 22.33
N PHE A 438 -8.94 17.17 21.54
CA PHE A 438 -9.45 18.34 20.83
C PHE A 438 -9.99 19.40 21.79
N GLU A 439 -10.72 19.02 22.83
CA GLU A 439 -11.22 19.99 23.82
C GLU A 439 -10.06 20.73 24.49
N GLU A 440 -9.02 20.01 24.89
CA GLU A 440 -7.81 20.60 25.48
C GLU A 440 -7.11 21.57 24.53
N PHE A 441 -6.93 21.14 23.27
CA PHE A 441 -6.33 21.97 22.22
C PHE A 441 -7.15 23.23 21.93
N PHE A 442 -8.47 23.09 21.78
CA PHE A 442 -9.37 24.20 21.51
C PHE A 442 -9.36 25.23 22.65
N ASN A 443 -9.45 24.76 23.90
CA ASN A 443 -9.42 25.62 25.07
C ASN A 443 -8.08 26.38 25.18
N SER A 444 -6.97 25.72 24.85
CA SER A 444 -5.66 26.37 24.79
C SER A 444 -5.63 27.51 23.75
N CYS A 445 -6.14 27.28 22.54
CA CYS A 445 -6.18 28.28 21.47
C CYS A 445 -7.03 29.52 21.85
N VAL A 446 -8.19 29.30 22.46
CA VAL A 446 -9.09 30.39 22.87
C VAL A 446 -8.47 31.27 23.97
N GLN A 447 -7.72 30.66 24.90
CA GLN A 447 -7.13 31.37 26.03
C GLN A 447 -5.87 32.18 25.67
N THR A 448 -5.10 31.81 24.64
CA THR A 448 -3.73 32.35 24.43
C THR A 448 -3.52 33.29 23.23
N ARG A 449 -4.46 33.42 22.27
CA ARG A 449 -4.43 34.42 21.17
C ARG A 449 -3.07 34.64 20.43
N CYS A 450 -2.39 33.65 19.84
CA CYS A 450 -1.23 32.90 20.36
C CYS A 450 0.13 33.39 19.79
N ARG A 451 1.23 32.94 20.42
CA ARG A 451 2.40 32.34 19.73
C ARG A 451 2.53 30.90 20.22
N PHE A 452 2.46 29.91 19.34
CA PHE A 452 2.57 28.49 19.73
C PHE A 452 4.03 28.13 20.06
N THR A 453 4.24 27.36 21.12
CA THR A 453 5.54 26.73 21.37
C THR A 453 5.69 25.47 20.52
N GLU A 454 6.92 25.13 20.12
CA GLU A 454 7.21 23.93 19.31
C GLU A 454 6.54 22.62 19.78
N PRO A 455 6.54 22.26 21.09
CA PRO A 455 5.86 21.05 21.55
C PRO A 455 4.33 21.13 21.47
N GLN A 456 3.75 22.33 21.52
CA GLN A 456 2.32 22.52 21.32
C GLN A 456 1.95 22.39 19.84
N LYS A 457 2.81 22.87 18.93
CA LYS A 457 2.63 22.74 17.48
C LYS A 457 2.61 21.28 17.04
N SER A 458 3.61 20.49 17.47
CA SER A 458 3.67 19.06 17.15
C SER A 458 2.42 18.32 17.66
N LYS A 459 2.04 18.50 18.93
CA LYS A 459 0.82 17.85 19.48
C LYS A 459 -0.46 18.24 18.75
N ALA A 460 -0.57 19.50 18.31
CA ALA A 460 -1.70 20.00 17.55
C ALA A 460 -1.73 19.40 16.14
N LEU A 461 -0.58 19.33 15.48
CA LEU A 461 -0.43 18.73 14.16
C LEU A 461 -0.81 17.24 14.20
N ASP A 462 -0.28 16.48 15.18
CA ASP A 462 -0.60 15.06 15.35
C ASP A 462 -2.11 14.83 15.53
N LEU A 463 -2.78 15.72 16.26
CA LEU A 463 -4.23 15.68 16.46
C LEU A 463 -4.99 15.96 15.16
N LEU A 464 -4.64 17.02 14.44
CA LEU A 464 -5.29 17.38 13.17
C LEU A 464 -5.11 16.28 12.12
N GLU A 465 -3.92 15.69 12.04
CA GLU A 465 -3.63 14.56 11.15
C GLU A 465 -4.39 13.30 11.56
N SER A 466 -4.49 13.02 12.86
CA SER A 466 -5.30 11.92 13.39
C SER A 466 -6.78 12.08 13.01
N LEU A 467 -7.33 13.29 13.16
CA LEU A 467 -8.71 13.60 12.75
C LEU A 467 -8.88 13.50 11.23
N CYS A 468 -7.87 13.91 10.45
CA CYS A 468 -7.88 13.75 9.00
C CYS A 468 -7.93 12.26 8.60
N GLY A 469 -7.18 11.41 9.30
CA GLY A 469 -7.25 9.96 9.12
C GLY A 469 -8.65 9.39 9.43
N VAL A 470 -9.31 9.89 10.47
CA VAL A 470 -10.70 9.51 10.80
C VAL A 470 -11.67 9.95 9.70
N ALA A 471 -11.54 11.19 9.21
CA ALA A 471 -12.34 11.70 8.11
C ALA A 471 -12.13 10.86 6.83
N GLU A 472 -10.89 10.54 6.46
CA GLU A 472 -10.57 9.71 5.30
C GLU A 472 -11.09 8.26 5.40
N GLY A 473 -11.17 7.72 6.62
CA GLY A 473 -11.72 6.40 6.90
C GLY A 473 -13.25 6.34 6.92
N THR A 474 -13.92 7.48 6.77
CA THR A 474 -15.38 7.55 6.78
C THR A 474 -15.97 6.90 5.52
N THR A 475 -16.96 6.04 5.73
CA THR A 475 -17.74 5.34 4.71
C THR A 475 -19.23 5.45 5.04
N PRO A 476 -20.14 5.17 4.10
CA PRO A 476 -21.57 5.21 4.39
C PRO A 476 -21.99 4.27 5.53
N SER A 477 -21.24 3.19 5.77
CA SER A 477 -21.55 2.21 6.81
C SER A 477 -21.16 2.63 8.22
N ASN A 478 -20.23 3.59 8.38
CA ASN A 478 -19.76 4.06 9.69
C ASN A 478 -20.09 5.54 9.96
N LEU A 479 -20.77 6.21 9.02
CA LEU A 479 -21.09 7.63 9.10
C LEU A 479 -21.85 7.99 10.38
N ASP A 480 -22.86 7.20 10.74
CA ASP A 480 -23.69 7.44 11.95
C ASP A 480 -22.88 7.42 13.25
N THR A 481 -21.72 6.75 13.25
CA THR A 481 -20.82 6.68 14.42
C THR A 481 -19.80 7.82 14.42
N ILE A 482 -19.25 8.18 13.25
CA ILE A 482 -18.19 9.19 13.14
C ILE A 482 -18.76 10.61 13.11
N GLN A 483 -19.87 10.83 12.38
CA GLN A 483 -20.47 12.15 12.17
C GLN A 483 -20.78 12.90 13.48
N PRO A 484 -21.41 12.28 14.52
CA PRO A 484 -21.75 12.99 15.75
C PRO A 484 -20.53 13.51 16.52
N MET A 485 -19.37 12.93 16.28
CA MET A 485 -18.10 13.40 16.84
C MET A 485 -17.46 14.43 15.90
N LEU A 486 -17.27 14.12 14.62
CA LEU A 486 -16.42 14.91 13.72
C LEU A 486 -17.05 16.25 13.32
N LEU A 487 -18.35 16.28 12.97
CA LEU A 487 -19.00 17.49 12.46
C LEU A 487 -19.01 18.64 13.49
N PRO A 488 -19.38 18.43 14.77
CA PRO A 488 -19.29 19.47 15.78
C PRO A 488 -17.86 20.01 16.00
N LEU A 489 -16.83 19.16 15.86
CA LEU A 489 -15.44 19.60 15.98
C LEU A 489 -15.04 20.49 14.80
N LEU A 490 -15.45 20.16 13.58
CA LEU A 490 -15.20 21.00 12.39
C LEU A 490 -15.85 22.39 12.52
N VAL A 491 -17.09 22.44 13.01
CA VAL A 491 -17.78 23.71 13.29
C VAL A 491 -16.99 24.55 14.29
N ARG A 492 -16.49 23.94 15.36
CA ARG A 492 -15.67 24.66 16.35
C ARG A 492 -14.31 25.06 15.79
N LEU A 493 -13.67 24.20 15.01
CA LEU A 493 -12.39 24.47 14.38
C LEU A 493 -12.47 25.69 13.46
N SER A 494 -13.60 25.86 12.75
CA SER A 494 -13.83 27.04 11.91
C SER A 494 -13.71 28.37 12.66
N SER A 495 -14.11 28.41 13.94
CA SER A 495 -14.05 29.62 14.77
C SER A 495 -12.63 30.03 15.20
N ILE A 496 -11.64 29.13 15.11
CA ILE A 496 -10.26 29.37 15.54
C ILE A 496 -9.26 29.41 14.37
N ILE A 497 -9.73 29.34 13.13
CA ILE A 497 -8.88 29.39 11.92
C ILE A 497 -7.96 30.62 11.92
N ALA A 498 -8.46 31.78 12.35
CA ALA A 498 -7.67 33.01 12.41
C ALA A 498 -6.45 32.91 13.35
N VAL A 499 -6.52 32.06 14.39
CA VAL A 499 -5.40 31.81 15.32
C VAL A 499 -4.40 30.83 14.71
N LEU A 500 -4.90 29.77 14.07
CA LEU A 500 -4.07 28.73 13.44
C LEU A 500 -3.27 29.25 12.24
N ARG A 501 -3.75 30.30 11.58
CA ARG A 501 -3.07 30.96 10.46
C ARG A 501 -1.66 31.46 10.78
N SER A 502 -1.36 31.76 12.05
CA SER A 502 -0.01 32.16 12.45
C SER A 502 1.06 31.10 12.18
N GLU A 503 0.66 29.85 11.89
CA GLU A 503 1.54 28.72 11.62
C GLU A 503 1.11 27.98 10.34
N ALA A 504 1.94 27.99 9.30
CA ALA A 504 1.62 27.44 7.97
C ALA A 504 1.29 25.92 8.00
N THR A 505 1.96 25.16 8.86
CA THR A 505 1.75 23.71 8.99
C THR A 505 0.37 23.36 9.56
N LEU A 506 -0.10 24.11 10.56
CA LEU A 506 -1.40 23.86 11.20
C LEU A 506 -2.57 24.25 10.30
N ILE A 507 -2.46 25.35 9.54
CA ILE A 507 -3.50 25.75 8.59
C ILE A 507 -3.59 24.78 7.41
N THR A 508 -2.45 24.27 6.93
CA THR A 508 -2.42 23.22 5.89
C THR A 508 -3.13 21.95 6.38
N ALA A 509 -2.76 21.43 7.55
CA ALA A 509 -3.39 20.24 8.13
C ALA A 509 -4.90 20.44 8.39
N THR A 510 -5.30 21.64 8.82
CA THR A 510 -6.72 22.01 9.00
C THR A 510 -7.46 21.98 7.66
N THR A 511 -6.89 22.56 6.62
CA THR A 511 -7.47 22.58 5.26
C THR A 511 -7.64 21.17 4.70
N GLN A 512 -6.64 20.31 4.89
CA GLN A 512 -6.69 18.89 4.50
C GLN A 512 -7.77 18.11 5.25
N LEU A 513 -7.96 18.38 6.54
CA LEU A 513 -9.06 17.83 7.34
C LEU A 513 -10.43 18.24 6.78
N PHE A 514 -10.65 19.52 6.47
CA PHE A 514 -11.89 19.99 5.84
C PHE A 514 -12.12 19.33 4.48
N ARG A 515 -11.08 19.19 3.65
CA ARG A 515 -11.18 18.49 2.35
C ARG A 515 -11.55 17.03 2.53
N ALA A 516 -10.89 16.31 3.45
CA ALA A 516 -11.19 14.92 3.72
C ALA A 516 -12.65 14.74 4.19
N ALA A 517 -13.13 15.60 5.09
CA ALA A 517 -14.52 15.59 5.55
C ALA A 517 -15.51 15.90 4.42
N ALA A 518 -15.25 16.92 3.61
CA ALA A 518 -16.09 17.25 2.45
C ALA A 518 -16.17 16.06 1.48
N ARG A 519 -15.03 15.51 1.07
CA ARG A 519 -14.94 14.38 0.14
C ARG A 519 -15.67 13.13 0.63
N ARG A 520 -15.60 12.83 1.93
CA ARG A 520 -16.09 11.55 2.50
C ARG A 520 -17.47 11.62 3.11
N MET A 521 -17.90 12.79 3.59
CA MET A 521 -19.17 12.93 4.31
C MET A 521 -20.25 13.63 3.48
N LEU A 522 -19.91 14.63 2.66
CA LEU A 522 -20.87 15.57 2.07
C LEU A 522 -21.96 14.89 1.23
N CYS A 523 -21.63 13.79 0.55
CA CYS A 523 -22.56 13.01 -0.28
C CYS A 523 -23.55 12.15 0.53
N PHE A 524 -23.31 11.94 1.83
CA PHE A 524 -24.05 10.99 2.65
C PHE A 524 -24.75 11.62 3.86
N VAL A 525 -24.38 12.84 4.26
CA VAL A 525 -25.00 13.57 5.37
C VAL A 525 -26.31 14.26 4.96
N GLY A 526 -27.18 14.53 5.94
CA GLY A 526 -28.45 15.23 5.74
C GLY A 526 -28.30 16.68 5.27
N PRO A 527 -29.39 17.33 4.82
CA PRO A 527 -29.36 18.69 4.28
C PRO A 527 -28.80 19.72 5.28
N SER A 528 -29.26 19.70 6.54
CA SER A 528 -28.78 20.59 7.60
C SER A 528 -27.29 20.42 7.91
N ASP A 529 -26.80 19.18 7.93
CA ASP A 529 -25.40 18.88 8.24
C ASP A 529 -24.49 19.22 7.06
N SER A 530 -24.99 19.04 5.85
CA SER A 530 -24.28 19.42 4.62
C SER A 530 -24.13 20.93 4.48
N THR A 531 -25.15 21.72 4.85
CA THR A 531 -25.06 23.19 4.84
C THR A 531 -24.10 23.67 5.91
N ALA A 532 -24.14 23.08 7.12
CA ALA A 532 -23.17 23.36 8.17
C ALA A 532 -21.73 23.10 7.73
N LEU A 533 -21.44 21.93 7.14
CA LEU A 533 -20.10 21.60 6.64
C LEU A 533 -19.66 22.55 5.52
N SER A 534 -20.56 22.87 4.59
CA SER A 534 -20.28 23.80 3.47
C SER A 534 -19.97 25.21 3.98
N HIS A 535 -20.70 25.69 4.99
CA HIS A 535 -20.42 26.98 5.63
C HIS A 535 -19.07 27.00 6.34
N CYS A 536 -18.67 25.92 7.01
CA CYS A 536 -17.35 25.84 7.63
C CYS A 536 -16.22 25.90 6.59
N CYS A 537 -16.40 25.24 5.44
CA CYS A 537 -15.45 25.30 4.33
C CYS A 537 -15.37 26.71 3.71
N LEU A 538 -16.51 27.39 3.57
CA LEU A 538 -16.55 28.77 3.08
C LEU A 538 -15.85 29.73 4.03
N GLU A 539 -16.05 29.59 5.34
CA GLU A 539 -15.36 30.42 6.34
C GLU A 539 -13.84 30.26 6.24
N LEU A 540 -13.36 29.04 6.02
CA LEU A 540 -11.92 28.78 5.78
C LEU A 540 -11.40 29.52 4.53
N VAL A 541 -12.12 29.47 3.42
CA VAL A 541 -11.77 30.17 2.18
C VAL A 541 -11.82 31.70 2.36
N ARG A 542 -12.86 32.21 3.02
CA ARG A 542 -13.02 33.63 3.31
C ARG A 542 -11.88 34.17 4.17
N GLN A 543 -11.55 33.46 5.24
CA GLN A 543 -10.47 33.82 6.16
C GLN A 543 -9.09 33.81 5.49
N PHE A 544 -8.87 32.94 4.50
CA PHE A 544 -7.67 32.99 3.67
C PHE A 544 -7.68 34.23 2.77
N ALA A 545 -8.77 34.48 2.06
CA ALA A 545 -8.87 35.59 1.11
C ALA A 545 -8.73 36.98 1.74
N GLU A 546 -9.35 37.20 2.90
CA GLU A 546 -9.24 38.45 3.65
C GLU A 546 -7.78 38.76 4.04
N HIS A 547 -6.95 37.74 4.29
CA HIS A 547 -5.56 37.91 4.69
C HIS A 547 -4.63 38.15 3.49
N SER A 548 -4.77 37.34 2.44
CA SER A 548 -3.91 37.40 1.26
C SER A 548 -4.13 38.67 0.43
N SER A 549 -5.31 39.29 0.52
CA SER A 549 -5.63 40.54 -0.19
C SER A 549 -4.75 41.76 0.17
N GLY A 550 -3.98 41.67 1.25
CA GLY A 550 -3.11 42.75 1.75
C GLY A 550 -1.61 42.44 1.80
N LEU A 551 -1.17 41.26 1.35
CA LEU A 551 0.23 40.81 1.45
C LEU A 551 0.91 40.82 0.08
N PHE A 552 1.91 41.68 -0.09
CA PHE A 552 2.89 41.57 -1.15
C PHE A 552 4.15 40.93 -0.57
N THR A 553 4.41 39.68 -0.94
CA THR A 553 5.61 38.95 -0.52
C THR A 553 6.67 39.05 -1.61
N THR A 554 7.93 39.31 -1.23
CA THR A 554 9.07 39.41 -2.17
C THR A 554 9.96 38.17 -2.17
N GLU A 555 9.60 37.14 -1.40
CA GLU A 555 10.37 35.90 -1.24
C GLU A 555 9.74 34.78 -2.08
N ALA A 556 10.53 34.14 -2.94
CA ALA A 556 10.08 33.05 -3.82
C ALA A 556 9.49 31.85 -3.04
N THR A 557 10.03 31.55 -1.86
CA THR A 557 9.53 30.48 -0.98
C THR A 557 8.15 30.78 -0.38
N ALA A 558 7.81 32.05 -0.20
CA ALA A 558 6.48 32.46 0.23
C ALA A 558 5.46 32.31 -0.91
N GLU A 559 5.88 32.62 -2.15
CA GLU A 559 5.06 32.42 -3.36
C GLU A 559 4.70 30.93 -3.53
N ASP A 560 5.68 30.01 -3.42
CA ASP A 560 5.44 28.56 -3.52
C ASP A 560 4.46 28.04 -2.46
N SER A 561 4.57 28.51 -1.21
CA SER A 561 3.65 28.12 -0.14
C SER A 561 2.24 28.64 -0.41
N HIS A 562 2.11 29.88 -0.91
CA HIS A 562 0.82 30.46 -1.30
C HIS A 562 0.17 29.70 -2.46
N VAL A 563 0.95 29.26 -3.47
CA VAL A 563 0.45 28.45 -4.59
C VAL A 563 -0.14 27.14 -4.07
N ARG A 564 0.61 26.46 -3.20
CA ARG A 564 0.19 25.17 -2.63
C ARG A 564 -1.09 25.30 -1.81
N GLU A 565 -1.18 26.31 -0.94
CA GLU A 565 -2.39 26.59 -0.15
C GLU A 565 -3.58 26.94 -1.05
N LEU A 566 -3.37 27.73 -2.11
CA LEU A 566 -4.42 28.06 -3.07
C LEU A 566 -4.92 26.82 -3.82
N GLY A 567 -4.01 25.96 -4.29
CA GLY A 567 -4.36 24.69 -4.93
C GLY A 567 -5.20 23.80 -4.00
N GLU A 568 -4.81 23.74 -2.73
CA GLU A 568 -5.54 23.02 -1.69
C GLU A 568 -6.98 23.55 -1.47
N LEU A 569 -7.17 24.86 -1.51
CA LEU A 569 -8.49 25.49 -1.39
C LEU A 569 -9.35 25.26 -2.64
N LEU A 570 -8.75 25.30 -3.83
CA LEU A 570 -9.44 25.02 -5.09
C LEU A 570 -9.91 23.55 -5.16
N GLU A 571 -9.09 22.60 -4.70
CA GLU A 571 -9.51 21.22 -4.55
C GLU A 571 -10.67 21.09 -3.55
N LEU A 572 -10.63 21.79 -2.41
CA LEU A 572 -11.75 21.82 -1.45
C LEU A 572 -13.05 22.32 -2.09
N LEU A 573 -13.00 23.42 -2.86
CA LEU A 573 -14.17 23.94 -3.58
C LEU A 573 -14.68 22.92 -4.61
N THR A 574 -13.78 22.17 -5.26
CA THR A 574 -14.14 21.10 -6.18
C THR A 574 -14.88 19.96 -5.47
N GLU A 575 -14.42 19.56 -4.28
CA GLU A 575 -15.11 18.56 -3.46
C GLU A 575 -16.49 19.04 -2.99
N LEU A 576 -16.68 20.33 -2.70
CA LEU A 576 -18.00 20.89 -2.37
C LEU A 576 -18.99 20.80 -3.55
N LEU A 577 -18.50 20.95 -4.77
CA LEU A 577 -19.31 20.82 -6.00
C LEU A 577 -19.70 19.36 -6.30
N SER A 578 -18.97 18.38 -5.77
CA SER A 578 -19.21 16.96 -6.05
C SER A 578 -20.61 16.47 -5.62
N LYS A 579 -21.22 17.12 -4.61
CA LYS A 579 -22.54 16.77 -4.06
C LYS A 579 -23.66 16.86 -5.09
N ASP A 580 -23.58 17.81 -6.03
CA ASP A 580 -24.65 18.09 -6.99
C ASP A 580 -24.74 17.04 -8.10
N PHE A 581 -23.67 16.28 -8.38
CA PHE A 581 -23.73 15.20 -9.36
C PHE A 581 -24.62 14.03 -8.90
N MET A 582 -24.79 13.85 -7.59
CA MET A 582 -25.57 12.75 -7.01
C MET A 582 -27.01 13.14 -6.63
N TYR A 583 -27.28 14.43 -6.41
CA TYR A 583 -28.62 14.96 -6.10
C TYR A 583 -29.45 15.26 -7.36
N MET A 584 -29.49 14.33 -8.31
CA MET A 584 -30.44 14.34 -9.45
C MET A 584 -31.83 13.77 -9.08
N GLY A 585 -32.17 13.75 -7.79
CA GLY A 585 -33.39 13.15 -7.24
C GLY A 585 -34.38 14.18 -6.68
N ALA A 586 -35.49 14.33 -7.40
CA ALA A 586 -36.75 15.00 -7.02
C ALA A 586 -36.69 16.51 -6.68
N ARG A 587 -36.83 17.35 -7.71
CA ARG A 587 -37.66 18.56 -7.57
C ARG A 587 -39.05 18.08 -7.17
N VAL A 588 -39.43 18.23 -5.90
CA VAL A 588 -40.84 18.14 -5.52
C VAL A 588 -41.55 19.24 -6.32
N PRO A 589 -42.52 18.92 -7.20
CA PRO A 589 -43.27 19.96 -7.86
C PRO A 589 -44.04 20.72 -6.79
N SER A 590 -43.82 22.03 -6.74
CA SER A 590 -44.60 22.97 -5.96
C SER A 590 -46.04 22.94 -6.45
N ASN A 591 -46.85 22.03 -5.88
CA ASN A 591 -48.29 22.16 -5.95
C ASN A 591 -48.68 23.30 -5.01
N SER A 592 -48.76 24.49 -5.60
CA SER A 592 -49.45 25.64 -5.07
C SER A 592 -50.89 25.29 -4.74
N THR A 593 -51.28 25.40 -3.46
CA THR A 593 -52.48 26.13 -3.02
C THR A 593 -52.52 26.21 -1.50
N GLY A 594 -52.56 27.43 -0.96
CA GLY A 594 -53.08 27.71 0.38
C GLY A 594 -52.05 28.17 1.40
N THR A 595 -51.92 29.50 1.51
CA THR A 595 -51.60 30.29 2.72
C THR A 595 -51.17 29.53 3.97
N ASP A 596 -49.88 29.64 4.31
CA ASP A 596 -49.44 30.01 5.66
C ASP A 596 -48.00 30.55 5.59
N GLU A 597 -47.83 31.80 6.02
CA GLU A 597 -46.54 32.44 6.26
C GLU A 597 -45.93 31.86 7.55
N ALA A 598 -45.03 30.89 7.42
CA ALA A 598 -44.09 30.54 8.48
C ALA A 598 -42.81 29.92 7.91
N ALA A 599 -41.75 30.73 7.86
CA ALA A 599 -40.34 30.33 7.91
C ALA A 599 -39.91 29.10 7.09
N THR A 600 -39.83 29.25 5.77
CA THR A 600 -38.92 28.41 4.96
C THR A 600 -37.63 29.21 4.75
N GLY A 601 -36.66 29.02 5.65
CA GLY A 601 -35.32 29.58 5.48
C GLY A 601 -34.76 29.11 4.14
N PHE A 602 -34.33 30.06 3.32
CA PHE A 602 -33.57 29.79 2.11
C PHE A 602 -32.29 29.04 2.49
N GLU A 603 -32.27 27.71 2.37
CA GLU A 603 -31.02 26.97 2.34
C GLU A 603 -30.29 27.37 1.06
N VAL A 604 -29.16 28.08 1.20
CA VAL A 604 -28.30 28.43 0.07
C VAL A 604 -27.86 27.10 -0.57
N PRO A 605 -28.14 26.88 -1.86
CA PRO A 605 -27.67 25.67 -2.53
C PRO A 605 -26.16 25.58 -2.39
N THR A 606 -25.63 24.40 -2.05
CA THR A 606 -24.19 24.08 -2.02
C THR A 606 -23.37 24.69 -3.19
N PRO A 607 -23.87 24.76 -4.45
CA PRO A 607 -23.14 25.42 -5.54
C PRO A 607 -23.05 26.94 -5.40
N GLY A 608 -24.03 27.59 -4.76
CA GLY A 608 -23.94 29.01 -4.41
C GLY A 608 -22.77 29.30 -3.46
N ILE A 609 -22.52 28.40 -2.51
CA ILE A 609 -21.42 28.48 -1.55
C ILE A 609 -20.06 28.30 -2.26
N ALA A 610 -19.96 27.33 -3.18
CA ALA A 610 -18.72 27.11 -3.92
C ALA A 610 -18.39 28.29 -4.87
N ILE A 611 -19.40 28.87 -5.53
CA ILE A 611 -19.24 30.07 -6.37
C ILE A 611 -18.82 31.28 -5.52
N GLU A 612 -19.40 31.42 -4.32
CA GLU A 612 -19.02 32.47 -3.37
C GLU A 612 -17.57 32.29 -2.90
N GLY A 613 -17.15 31.06 -2.61
CA GLY A 613 -15.76 30.72 -2.32
C GLY A 613 -14.81 31.07 -3.46
N LEU A 614 -15.18 30.74 -4.71
CA LEU A 614 -14.38 31.08 -5.88
C LEU A 614 -14.26 32.60 -6.06
N ARG A 615 -15.34 33.36 -5.80
CA ARG A 615 -15.29 34.83 -5.84
C ARG A 615 -14.28 35.42 -4.86
N PHE A 616 -14.09 34.79 -3.70
CA PHE A 616 -13.06 35.22 -2.74
C PHE A 616 -11.63 34.90 -3.21
N LEU A 617 -11.43 33.79 -3.92
CA LEU A 617 -10.10 33.39 -4.41
C LEU A 617 -9.70 34.03 -5.75
N MET A 618 -10.67 34.41 -6.60
CA MET A 618 -10.42 35.03 -7.92
C MET A 618 -9.44 36.21 -7.90
N PRO A 619 -9.51 37.16 -6.95
CA PRO A 619 -8.57 38.29 -6.90
C PRO A 619 -7.12 37.88 -6.60
N LEU A 620 -6.90 36.68 -6.06
CA LEU A 620 -5.57 36.16 -5.69
C LEU A 620 -4.92 35.34 -6.81
N LEU A 621 -5.70 34.91 -7.80
CA LEU A 621 -5.23 34.24 -9.00
C LEU A 621 -4.59 35.27 -9.95
N ASN A 622 -3.31 35.57 -9.74
CA ASN A 622 -2.56 36.46 -10.63
C ASN A 622 -2.07 35.71 -11.89
N ALA A 623 -1.72 36.45 -12.94
CA ALA A 623 -1.30 35.87 -14.23
C ALA A 623 0.06 35.12 -14.17
N GLN A 624 0.85 35.33 -13.12
CA GLN A 624 2.14 34.65 -12.91
C GLN A 624 1.97 33.28 -12.22
N LEU A 625 0.92 33.10 -11.42
CA LEU A 625 0.53 31.84 -10.78
C LEU A 625 -0.21 30.87 -11.73
N LEU A 626 -0.66 31.36 -12.88
CA LEU A 626 -1.42 30.62 -13.89
C LEU A 626 -0.58 30.20 -15.12
N GLN A 627 0.70 30.56 -15.15
CA GLN A 627 1.70 30.07 -16.11
C GLN A 627 2.42 28.89 -15.52
#